data_AF-A0A507D756-F1
#
_entry.id   AF-A0A507D756-F1
#
_cell.length_a   1.000
_cell.length_b   1.000
_cell.length_c   1.000
_cell.angle_alpha   90.00
_cell.angle_beta   90.00
_cell.angle_gamma   90.00
#
_symmetry.space_group_name_H-M   'P 1'
#
loop_
_entity.id
_entity.type
_entity.pdbx_description
1 polymer ?
#
loop_
_entity_poly.entity_id
_entity_poly.type
_entity_poly.pdbx_seq_one_letter_code
_entity_poly.pdbx_strand_id
1 'polypeptide(L)'
;MLIDTKTVLVFSGGQTRDGAGPRTEAFSYYEIAESASWYNVTKSRPDLLRRVTTEEFARDSLENLLFSICRFREYTGHYPKWISVIGFEFKRRRFEEIHRRALKWSIIRFNYKGFDSPFQSPPNEGEKKNAMMPYQHDVYGCHGKLAEKRKSRNPFNRIDGYVNSCPEIRDLLLYCPSDGVSLFAGPLPWA
;
A
#
# COMPACT_ATOMS: atom_id res chain seq x y z
N MET A 1 -12.95 -10.67 6.85
CA MET A 1 -12.32 -10.50 5.52
C MET A 1 -11.77 -11.80 4.96
N LEU A 2 -10.98 -12.58 5.71
CA LEU A 2 -10.26 -13.76 5.15
C LEU A 2 -11.08 -15.05 5.03
N ILE A 3 -12.38 -14.97 5.35
CA ILE A 3 -13.32 -16.08 5.21
C ILE A 3 -13.53 -16.39 3.72
N ASP A 4 -13.56 -15.36 2.87
CA ASP A 4 -13.66 -15.48 1.41
C ASP A 4 -12.39 -16.11 0.81
N THR A 5 -12.59 -17.21 0.09
CA THR A 5 -11.53 -17.99 -0.58
C THR A 5 -10.94 -17.28 -1.81
N LYS A 6 -11.58 -16.21 -2.30
CA LYS A 6 -11.10 -15.41 -3.43
C LYS A 6 -10.34 -14.14 -3.02
N THR A 7 -10.11 -13.95 -1.72
CA THR A 7 -9.34 -12.82 -1.19
C THR A 7 -7.87 -13.20 -1.05
N VAL A 8 -6.97 -12.28 -1.41
CA VAL A 8 -5.53 -12.37 -1.08
C VAL A 8 -5.19 -11.27 -0.09
N LEU A 9 -4.43 -11.62 0.94
CA LEU A 9 -3.85 -10.68 1.89
C LEU A 9 -2.45 -10.29 1.42
N VAL A 10 -2.22 -9.00 1.30
CA VAL A 10 -0.91 -8.44 0.99
C VAL A 10 -0.46 -7.59 2.18
N PHE A 11 0.59 -8.02 2.88
CA PHE A 11 1.31 -7.15 3.81
C PHE A 11 2.24 -6.25 3.00
N SER A 12 2.18 -4.93 3.17
CA SER A 12 2.92 -3.99 2.31
C SER A 12 3.79 -3.03 3.10
N GLY A 13 5.02 -2.85 2.61
CA GLY A 13 6.01 -1.93 3.15
C GLY A 13 7.43 -2.49 3.03
N GLY A 14 8.35 -1.67 2.52
CA GLY A 14 9.73 -2.06 2.28
C GLY A 14 10.69 -1.84 3.44
N GLN A 15 11.99 -1.88 3.15
CA GLN A 15 13.07 -1.62 4.10
C GLN A 15 13.30 -0.12 4.24
N THR A 16 12.43 0.57 4.97
CA THR A 16 12.41 2.05 5.03
C THR A 16 13.32 2.65 6.11
N ARG A 17 13.97 1.83 6.93
CA ARG A 17 14.77 2.25 8.10
C ARG A 17 16.12 1.52 8.14
N ASP A 18 17.22 2.27 8.23
CA ASP A 18 18.58 1.71 8.37
C ASP A 18 18.68 0.71 9.52
N GLY A 19 18.20 1.10 10.71
CA GLY A 19 18.29 0.29 11.92
C GLY A 19 17.46 -1.01 11.89
N ALA A 20 16.57 -1.19 10.91
CA ALA A 20 15.80 -2.43 10.78
C ALA A 20 16.61 -3.59 10.16
N GLY A 21 17.76 -3.28 9.54
CA GLY A 21 18.57 -4.25 8.80
C GLY A 21 17.81 -4.81 7.58
N PRO A 22 17.90 -6.12 7.29
CA PRO A 22 17.25 -6.72 6.11
C PRO A 22 15.73 -6.86 6.26
N ARG A 23 15.13 -6.45 7.38
CA ARG A 23 13.68 -6.62 7.62
C ARG A 23 12.87 -5.55 6.92
N THR A 24 11.84 -5.99 6.20
CA THR A 24 10.83 -5.12 5.58
C THR A 24 9.71 -4.87 6.58
N GLU A 25 9.02 -3.73 6.45
CA GLU A 25 7.80 -3.48 7.24
C GLU A 25 6.76 -4.59 6.98
N ALA A 26 6.59 -5.01 5.71
CA ALA A 26 5.69 -6.08 5.31
C ALA A 26 5.96 -7.41 6.02
N PHE A 27 7.21 -7.87 6.02
CA PHE A 27 7.57 -9.13 6.68
C PHE A 27 7.37 -9.04 8.18
N SER A 28 7.69 -7.90 8.80
CA SER A 28 7.45 -7.71 10.24
C SER A 28 5.97 -7.83 10.63
N TYR A 29 5.04 -7.36 9.78
CA TYR A 29 3.60 -7.54 10.01
C TYR A 29 3.18 -9.00 9.87
N TYR A 30 3.76 -9.72 8.92
CA TYR A 30 3.54 -11.17 8.78
C TYR A 30 4.03 -11.92 10.03
N GLU A 31 5.24 -11.63 10.53
CA GLU A 31 5.77 -12.24 11.76
C GLU A 31 4.90 -11.94 12.99
N ILE A 32 4.36 -10.71 13.12
CA ILE A 32 3.43 -10.39 14.21
C ILE A 32 2.15 -11.21 14.10
N ALA A 33 1.55 -11.27 12.90
CA ALA A 33 0.36 -12.08 12.66
C ALA A 33 0.63 -13.57 12.97
N GLU A 34 1.83 -14.03 12.64
CA GLU A 34 2.34 -15.36 12.94
C GLU A 34 2.36 -15.65 14.44
N SER A 35 3.03 -14.78 15.20
CA SER A 35 3.18 -14.90 16.65
C SER A 35 1.85 -14.83 17.40
N ALA A 36 0.86 -14.10 16.86
CA ALA A 36 -0.49 -14.01 17.38
C ALA A 36 -1.32 -15.29 17.18
N SER A 37 -0.70 -16.40 16.77
CA SER A 37 -1.37 -17.69 16.50
C SER A 37 -2.50 -17.57 15.48
N TRP A 38 -2.38 -16.66 14.52
CA TRP A 38 -3.22 -16.66 13.32
C TRP A 38 -3.24 -18.06 12.69
N TYR A 39 -2.15 -18.84 12.81
CA TYR A 39 -2.12 -20.21 12.33
C TYR A 39 -3.17 -21.14 12.94
N ASN A 40 -3.74 -20.86 14.10
CA ASN A 40 -4.89 -21.63 14.61
C ASN A 40 -6.12 -21.44 13.70
N VAL A 41 -6.25 -20.29 13.02
CA VAL A 41 -7.18 -20.08 11.90
C VAL A 41 -6.73 -20.86 10.66
N THR A 42 -5.43 -21.03 10.41
CA THR A 42 -4.92 -21.81 9.26
C THR A 42 -5.06 -23.31 9.42
N LYS A 43 -5.09 -23.87 10.65
CA LYS A 43 -5.38 -25.29 10.87
C LYS A 43 -6.78 -25.67 10.39
N SER A 44 -7.75 -24.77 10.53
CA SER A 44 -9.10 -24.95 9.98
C SER A 44 -9.22 -24.46 8.52
N ARG A 45 -8.19 -23.80 7.97
CA ARG A 45 -8.15 -23.18 6.64
C ARG A 45 -6.77 -23.34 5.99
N PRO A 46 -6.41 -24.56 5.54
CA PRO A 46 -5.09 -24.84 4.98
C PRO A 46 -4.78 -24.04 3.70
N ASP A 47 -5.81 -23.52 3.03
CA ASP A 47 -5.70 -22.67 1.84
C ASP A 47 -5.22 -21.25 2.15
N LEU A 48 -5.34 -20.79 3.39
CA LEU A 48 -5.12 -19.39 3.75
C LEU A 48 -3.68 -18.94 3.49
N LEU A 49 -2.68 -19.78 3.81
CA LEU A 49 -1.27 -19.45 3.57
C LEU A 49 -0.93 -19.33 2.08
N ARG A 50 -1.69 -19.99 1.20
CA ARG A 50 -1.56 -19.84 -0.26
C ARG A 50 -2.20 -18.56 -0.80
N ARG A 51 -2.79 -17.75 0.08
CA ARG A 51 -3.47 -16.48 -0.25
C ARG A 51 -2.95 -15.34 0.60
N VAL A 52 -1.73 -15.48 1.12
CA VAL A 52 -1.03 -14.45 1.89
C VAL A 52 0.32 -14.22 1.21
N THR A 53 0.67 -12.95 1.00
CA THR A 53 1.97 -12.57 0.44
C THR A 53 2.45 -11.25 1.04
N THR A 54 3.70 -10.91 0.79
CA THR A 54 4.32 -9.65 1.14
C THR A 54 4.61 -8.82 -0.11
N GLU A 55 4.52 -7.50 0.04
CA GLU A 55 4.97 -6.47 -0.89
C GLU A 55 6.05 -5.68 -0.16
N GLU A 56 7.28 -5.73 -0.64
CA GLU A 56 8.47 -5.39 0.14
C GLU A 56 9.26 -4.17 -0.38
N PHE A 57 8.65 -3.39 -1.26
CA PHE A 57 9.30 -2.27 -1.93
C PHE A 57 8.65 -0.92 -1.63
N ALA A 58 7.40 -0.88 -1.16
CA ALA A 58 6.73 0.38 -0.89
C ALA A 58 7.44 1.23 0.20
N ARG A 59 7.68 2.49 -0.11
CA ARG A 59 8.39 3.47 0.75
C ARG A 59 7.42 4.48 1.36
N ASP A 60 6.24 4.62 0.78
CA ASP A 60 5.19 5.49 1.27
C ASP A 60 3.79 4.87 1.12
N SER A 61 2.79 5.63 1.55
CA SER A 61 1.39 5.16 1.56
C SER A 61 0.75 5.04 0.18
N LEU A 62 1.21 5.80 -0.82
CA LEU A 62 0.71 5.65 -2.18
C LEU A 62 1.29 4.36 -2.78
N GLU A 63 2.60 4.17 -2.62
CA GLU A 63 3.27 2.93 -3.03
C GLU A 63 2.69 1.73 -2.30
N ASN A 64 2.34 1.84 -1.01
CA ASN A 64 1.68 0.74 -0.31
C ASN A 64 0.41 0.26 -1.04
N LEU A 65 -0.39 1.20 -1.57
CA LEU A 65 -1.59 0.84 -2.32
C LEU A 65 -1.26 0.34 -3.73
N LEU A 66 -0.48 1.12 -4.49
CA LEU A 66 -0.16 0.83 -5.89
C LEU A 66 0.66 -0.45 -6.05
N PHE A 67 1.69 -0.65 -5.22
CA PHE A 67 2.52 -1.85 -5.27
C PHE A 67 1.77 -3.06 -4.74
N SER A 68 0.85 -2.91 -3.78
CA SER A 68 -0.03 -4.03 -3.38
C SER A 68 -0.93 -4.50 -4.52
N ILE A 69 -1.43 -3.58 -5.35
CA ILE A 69 -2.20 -3.91 -6.56
C ILE A 69 -1.32 -4.69 -7.55
N CYS A 70 -0.09 -4.23 -7.77
CA CYS A 70 0.88 -4.90 -8.62
C CYS A 70 1.21 -6.31 -8.09
N ARG A 71 1.51 -6.41 -6.79
CA ARG A 71 1.82 -7.67 -6.12
C ARG A 71 0.65 -8.65 -6.17
N PHE A 72 -0.57 -8.16 -6.00
CA PHE A 72 -1.77 -8.98 -6.18
C PHE A 72 -1.85 -9.54 -7.60
N ARG A 73 -1.56 -8.72 -8.62
CA ARG A 73 -1.54 -9.16 -10.02
C ARG A 73 -0.45 -10.18 -10.29
N GLU A 74 0.76 -9.99 -9.78
CA GLU A 74 1.84 -10.99 -9.88
C GLU A 74 1.46 -12.32 -9.23
N TYR A 75 0.81 -12.26 -8.07
CA TYR A 75 0.48 -13.43 -7.27
C TYR A 75 -0.72 -14.22 -7.80
N THR A 76 -1.67 -13.56 -8.48
CA THR A 76 -2.94 -14.16 -8.90
C THR A 76 -3.16 -14.18 -10.42
N GLY A 77 -2.32 -13.50 -11.19
CA GLY A 77 -2.49 -13.28 -12.62
C GLY A 77 -3.57 -12.25 -12.99
N HIS A 78 -4.26 -11.64 -12.02
CA HIS A 78 -5.38 -10.72 -12.27
C HIS A 78 -5.30 -9.49 -11.37
N TYR A 79 -5.82 -8.35 -11.81
CA TYR A 79 -5.99 -7.18 -10.93
C TYR A 79 -7.17 -7.40 -9.96
N PRO A 80 -7.11 -6.83 -8.74
CA PRO A 80 -8.19 -7.03 -7.77
C PRO A 80 -9.48 -6.34 -8.24
N LYS A 81 -10.64 -6.95 -7.96
CA LYS A 81 -11.94 -6.32 -8.21
C LYS A 81 -12.37 -5.39 -7.07
N TRP A 82 -11.92 -5.68 -5.86
CA TRP A 82 -12.26 -4.99 -4.62
C TRP A 82 -10.98 -4.79 -3.80
N ILE A 83 -10.85 -3.63 -3.16
CA ILE A 83 -9.74 -3.36 -2.24
C ILE A 83 -10.30 -3.03 -0.86
N SER A 84 -9.73 -3.66 0.16
CA SER A 84 -9.91 -3.25 1.54
C SER A 84 -8.56 -3.02 2.19
N VAL A 85 -8.29 -1.77 2.56
CA VAL A 85 -7.04 -1.38 3.23
C VAL A 85 -7.25 -1.48 4.74
N ILE A 86 -6.33 -2.12 5.45
CA ILE A 86 -6.28 -2.12 6.92
C ILE A 86 -5.07 -1.29 7.34
N GLY A 87 -5.27 -0.28 8.19
CA GLY A 87 -4.18 0.61 8.60
C GLY A 87 -4.60 1.56 9.72
N PHE A 88 -3.71 2.45 10.13
CA PHE A 88 -4.04 3.43 11.16
C PHE A 88 -5.18 4.37 10.74
N GLU A 89 -6.11 4.66 11.64
CA GLU A 89 -7.32 5.46 11.36
C GLU A 89 -6.98 6.86 10.82
N PHE A 90 -5.95 7.51 11.35
CA PHE A 90 -5.53 8.84 10.89
C PHE A 90 -5.11 8.91 9.41
N LYS A 91 -4.81 7.76 8.77
CA LYS A 91 -4.47 7.71 7.34
C LYS A 91 -5.70 7.52 6.44
N ARG A 92 -6.89 7.24 7.01
CA ARG A 92 -8.13 6.92 6.25
C ARG A 92 -8.40 7.92 5.13
N ARG A 93 -8.54 9.20 5.48
CA ARG A 93 -8.91 10.26 4.51
C ARG A 93 -7.92 10.33 3.35
N ARG A 94 -6.63 10.16 3.62
CA ARG A 94 -5.59 10.14 2.57
C ARG A 94 -5.79 8.98 1.60
N PHE A 95 -6.10 7.79 2.11
CA PHE A 95 -6.34 6.63 1.24
C PHE A 95 -7.65 6.78 0.45
N GLU A 96 -8.74 7.18 1.10
CA GLU A 96 -10.08 7.24 0.49
C GLU A 96 -10.26 8.44 -0.47
N GLU A 97 -9.74 9.62 -0.11
CA GLU A 97 -9.96 10.86 -0.86
C GLU A 97 -8.84 11.15 -1.88
N ILE A 98 -7.60 10.73 -1.59
CA ILE A 98 -6.44 11.00 -2.45
C ILE A 98 -5.99 9.75 -3.19
N HIS A 99 -5.41 8.75 -2.51
CA HIS A 99 -4.75 7.62 -3.18
C HIS A 99 -5.71 6.81 -4.05
N ARG A 100 -6.89 6.46 -3.53
CA ARG A 100 -7.95 5.79 -4.29
C ARG A 100 -8.32 6.60 -5.55
N ARG A 101 -8.45 7.92 -5.42
CA ARG A 101 -8.81 8.82 -6.53
C ARG A 101 -7.68 8.90 -7.58
N ALA A 102 -6.43 8.97 -7.12
CA ALA A 102 -5.22 8.96 -7.97
C ALA A 102 -5.15 7.72 -8.86
N LEU A 103 -5.58 6.58 -8.31
CA LEU A 103 -5.63 5.30 -9.01
C LEU A 103 -6.97 5.05 -9.71
N LYS A 104 -7.88 6.04 -9.77
CA LYS A 104 -9.24 5.94 -10.35
C LYS A 104 -10.05 4.74 -9.84
N TRP A 105 -9.79 4.30 -8.60
CA TRP A 105 -10.50 3.17 -8.03
C TRP A 105 -11.91 3.58 -7.58
N SER A 106 -12.94 2.82 -7.93
CA SER A 106 -14.32 3.18 -7.60
C SER A 106 -14.57 3.18 -6.08
N ILE A 107 -15.30 4.18 -5.58
CA ILE A 107 -15.65 4.29 -4.15
C ILE A 107 -16.45 3.08 -3.64
N ILE A 108 -17.33 2.53 -4.48
CA ILE A 108 -18.10 1.34 -4.11
C ILE A 108 -17.22 0.08 -4.04
N ARG A 109 -16.05 0.06 -4.68
CA ARG A 109 -15.10 -1.08 -4.73
C ARG A 109 -13.87 -0.87 -3.84
N PHE A 110 -13.92 0.11 -2.93
CA PHE A 110 -12.83 0.46 -2.03
C PHE A 110 -13.34 0.67 -0.61
N ASN A 111 -12.72 0.04 0.37
CA ASN A 111 -13.06 0.22 1.78
C ASN A 111 -11.80 0.39 2.62
N TYR A 112 -11.84 1.25 3.63
CA TYR A 112 -10.75 1.40 4.59
C TYR A 112 -11.22 0.93 5.97
N LYS A 113 -10.45 0.04 6.59
CA LYS A 113 -10.62 -0.40 7.98
C LYS A 113 -9.50 0.22 8.81
N GLY A 114 -9.80 1.35 9.43
CA GLY A 114 -8.88 1.98 10.33
C GLY A 114 -8.90 1.36 11.72
N PHE A 115 -7.75 1.38 12.38
CA PHE A 115 -7.62 1.05 13.80
C PHE A 115 -6.77 2.10 14.48
N ASP A 116 -7.07 2.33 15.77
CA ASP A 116 -6.21 3.08 16.66
C ASP A 116 -5.36 2.09 17.46
N SER A 117 -4.05 2.29 17.47
CA SER A 117 -3.18 1.44 18.28
C SER A 117 -3.30 1.85 19.74
N PRO A 118 -3.63 0.94 20.67
CA PRO A 118 -3.67 1.26 22.09
C PRO A 118 -2.26 1.56 22.66
N PHE A 119 -1.21 1.25 21.89
CA PHE A 119 0.19 1.42 22.29
C PHE A 119 0.86 2.65 21.68
N GLN A 120 0.18 3.40 20.81
CA GLN A 120 0.70 4.65 20.26
C GLN A 120 -0.22 5.79 20.66
N SER A 121 0.37 6.92 21.07
CA SER A 121 -0.39 8.14 21.24
C SER A 121 -1.09 8.49 19.93
N PRO A 122 -2.38 8.87 19.97
CA PRO A 122 -3.08 9.30 18.78
C PRO A 122 -2.32 10.48 18.15
N PRO A 123 -2.17 10.50 16.82
CA PRO A 123 -1.44 11.57 16.18
C PRO A 123 -2.12 12.90 16.43
N ASN A 124 -1.30 13.91 16.73
CA ASN A 124 -1.81 15.25 16.97
C ASN A 124 -2.37 15.88 15.67
N GLU A 125 -3.10 16.99 15.80
CA GLU A 125 -3.66 17.74 14.66
C GLU A 125 -2.60 18.06 13.59
N GLY A 126 -1.38 18.41 14.01
CA GLY A 126 -0.27 18.69 13.12
C GLY A 126 0.18 17.46 12.33
N GLU A 127 0.27 16.30 12.97
CA GLU A 127 0.63 15.03 12.32
C GLU A 127 -0.45 14.56 11.35
N LYS A 128 -1.72 14.74 11.71
CA LYS A 128 -2.86 14.47 10.80
C LYS A 128 -2.79 15.36 9.56
N LYS A 129 -2.56 16.67 9.74
CA LYS A 129 -2.39 17.63 8.64
C LYS A 129 -1.17 17.29 7.80
N ASN A 130 -0.02 17.03 8.41
CA ASN A 130 1.22 16.69 7.72
C ASN A 130 1.15 15.34 7.00
N ALA A 131 0.28 14.43 7.44
CA ALA A 131 0.03 13.17 6.74
C ALA A 131 -0.78 13.38 5.46
N MET A 132 -1.75 14.30 5.46
CA MET A 132 -2.71 14.52 4.37
C MET A 132 -2.26 15.61 3.39
N MET A 133 -1.96 16.81 3.89
CA MET A 133 -1.75 18.04 3.12
C MET A 133 -0.73 17.90 1.99
N PRO A 134 0.45 17.25 2.18
CA PRO A 134 1.43 17.16 1.10
C PRO A 134 0.87 16.44 -0.14
N TYR A 135 0.04 15.42 0.05
CA TYR A 135 -0.55 14.66 -1.05
C TYR A 135 -1.71 15.38 -1.74
N GLN A 136 -2.24 16.46 -1.16
CA GLN A 136 -3.25 17.30 -1.84
C GLN A 136 -2.63 18.15 -2.95
N HIS A 137 -1.34 18.46 -2.83
CA HIS A 137 -0.57 19.27 -3.79
C HIS A 137 0.38 18.43 -4.66
N ASP A 138 0.58 17.15 -4.31
CA ASP A 138 1.41 16.22 -5.04
C ASP A 138 0.85 14.80 -4.90
N VAL A 139 -0.19 14.52 -5.68
CA VAL A 139 -1.04 13.34 -5.60
C VAL A 139 -0.25 12.05 -5.79
N TYR A 140 0.80 12.07 -6.62
CA TYR A 140 1.67 10.92 -6.90
C TYR A 140 2.96 10.89 -6.05
N GLY A 141 3.16 11.87 -5.15
CA GLY A 141 4.33 11.96 -4.28
C GLY A 141 5.65 12.13 -5.04
N CYS A 142 5.58 12.81 -6.18
CA CYS A 142 6.67 12.98 -7.14
C CYS A 142 7.59 14.16 -6.85
N HIS A 143 7.17 15.11 -6.02
CA HIS A 143 7.78 16.42 -5.89
C HIS A 143 8.08 16.79 -4.43
N GLY A 144 9.01 17.73 -4.27
CA GLY A 144 9.36 18.36 -3.00
C GLY A 144 9.55 17.37 -1.85
N LYS A 145 8.89 17.67 -0.71
CA LYS A 145 9.03 16.89 0.53
C LYS A 145 8.62 15.42 0.40
N LEU A 146 7.66 15.09 -0.48
CA LEU A 146 7.23 13.71 -0.66
C LEU A 146 8.28 12.90 -1.41
N ALA A 147 8.85 13.46 -2.48
CA ALA A 147 9.96 12.84 -3.21
C ALA A 147 11.20 12.66 -2.34
N GLU A 148 11.58 13.69 -1.58
CA GLU A 148 12.70 13.64 -0.62
C GLU A 148 12.48 12.55 0.42
N LYS A 149 11.26 12.46 0.97
CA LYS A 149 10.88 11.42 1.94
C LYS A 149 10.89 10.03 1.32
N ARG A 150 10.46 9.87 0.07
CA ARG A 150 10.51 8.59 -0.64
C ARG A 150 11.97 8.17 -0.87
N LYS A 151 12.83 9.11 -1.27
CA LYS A 151 14.27 8.89 -1.46
C LYS A 151 14.97 8.48 -0.17
N SER A 152 14.70 9.16 0.94
CA SER A 152 15.33 8.84 2.24
C SER A 152 14.86 7.50 2.84
N ARG A 153 13.73 6.97 2.38
CA ARG A 153 13.18 5.67 2.79
C ARG A 153 13.63 4.50 1.91
N ASN A 154 14.75 4.65 1.21
CA ASN A 154 15.40 3.55 0.50
C ASN A 154 16.89 3.42 0.88
N PRO A 155 17.22 3.26 2.18
CA PRO A 155 18.60 3.19 2.63
C PRO A 155 19.42 2.07 1.99
N PHE A 156 18.77 0.97 1.61
CA PHE A 156 19.41 -0.20 1.02
C PHE A 156 19.38 -0.20 -0.52
N ASN A 157 19.00 0.90 -1.16
CA ASN A 157 18.96 1.06 -2.62
C ASN A 157 18.21 -0.06 -3.36
N ARG A 158 17.10 -0.53 -2.79
CA ARG A 158 16.24 -1.53 -3.43
C ARG A 158 15.46 -0.92 -4.59
N ILE A 159 15.21 -1.74 -5.62
CA ILE A 159 14.44 -1.38 -6.81
C ILE A 159 13.39 -2.47 -7.02
N ASP A 160 12.13 -2.06 -7.20
CA ASP A 160 11.04 -2.98 -7.51
C ASP A 160 11.04 -3.40 -8.99
N GLY A 161 10.30 -4.47 -9.29
CA GLY A 161 10.14 -5.00 -10.64
C GLY A 161 8.83 -4.61 -11.34
N TYR A 162 8.01 -3.74 -10.76
CA TYR A 162 6.59 -3.63 -11.13
C TYR A 162 6.34 -3.07 -12.53
N VAL A 163 7.25 -2.22 -13.02
CA VAL A 163 7.22 -1.73 -14.42
C VAL A 163 7.27 -2.89 -15.43
N ASN A 164 7.97 -3.98 -15.09
CA ASN A 164 8.10 -5.15 -15.96
C ASN A 164 7.01 -6.18 -15.70
N SER A 165 6.64 -6.39 -14.44
CA SER A 165 5.68 -7.44 -14.07
C SER A 165 4.21 -7.03 -14.18
N CYS A 166 3.93 -5.72 -14.22
CA CYS A 166 2.59 -5.14 -14.38
C CYS A 166 2.55 -4.20 -15.60
N PRO A 167 2.81 -4.72 -16.82
CA PRO A 167 2.94 -3.90 -18.02
C PRO A 167 1.66 -3.13 -18.36
N GLU A 168 0.49 -3.63 -17.95
CA GLU A 168 -0.81 -3.02 -18.24
C GLU A 168 -1.01 -1.67 -17.53
N ILE A 169 -0.22 -1.39 -16.48
CA ILE A 169 -0.27 -0.13 -15.71
C ILE A 169 1.11 0.56 -15.67
N ARG A 170 2.02 0.20 -16.59
CA ARG A 170 3.37 0.77 -16.67
C ARG A 170 3.36 2.30 -16.70
N ASP A 171 2.49 2.88 -17.51
CA ASP A 171 2.41 4.33 -17.66
C ASP A 171 1.93 5.01 -16.38
N LEU A 172 1.05 4.36 -15.60
CA LEU A 172 0.64 4.84 -14.28
C LEU A 172 1.80 4.75 -13.27
N LEU A 173 2.58 3.67 -13.28
CA LEU A 173 3.74 3.49 -12.40
C LEU A 173 4.82 4.56 -12.64
N LEU A 174 4.96 5.01 -13.89
CA LEU A 174 5.90 6.05 -14.30
C LEU A 174 5.28 7.46 -14.30
N TYR A 175 3.99 7.57 -13.96
CA TYR A 175 3.26 8.83 -14.08
C TYR A 175 3.69 9.84 -13.02
N CYS A 176 4.08 11.02 -13.49
CA CYS A 176 4.60 12.09 -12.65
C CYS A 176 4.22 13.44 -13.26
N PRO A 177 3.02 13.97 -12.96
CA PRO A 177 2.52 15.20 -13.59
C PRO A 177 3.26 16.42 -13.05
N SER A 178 3.69 17.34 -13.92
CA SER A 178 4.48 18.52 -13.51
C SER A 178 3.75 19.48 -12.57
N ASP A 179 2.43 19.49 -12.58
CA ASP A 179 1.60 20.28 -11.67
C ASP A 179 1.34 19.60 -10.32
N GLY A 180 1.79 18.34 -10.15
CA GLY A 180 1.59 17.51 -8.97
C GLY A 180 0.16 17.01 -8.76
N VAL A 181 -0.85 17.51 -9.48
CA VAL A 181 -2.26 17.31 -9.14
C VAL A 181 -3.09 16.72 -10.27
N SER A 182 -2.65 16.83 -11.52
CA SER A 182 -3.30 16.20 -12.66
C SER A 182 -3.38 14.69 -12.47
N LEU A 183 -4.56 14.11 -12.65
CA LEU A 183 -4.76 12.66 -12.51
C LEU A 183 -4.38 11.95 -13.81
N PHE A 184 -3.85 10.73 -13.68
CA PHE A 184 -3.53 9.87 -14.81
C PHE A 184 -4.75 9.64 -15.70
N ALA A 185 -4.67 10.07 -16.96
CA ALA A 185 -5.78 10.01 -17.91
C ALA A 185 -5.84 8.68 -18.69
N GLY A 186 -4.79 7.87 -18.67
CA GLY A 186 -4.70 6.64 -19.44
C GLY A 186 -5.68 5.54 -19.00
N PRO A 187 -5.79 4.49 -19.82
CA PRO A 187 -6.62 3.33 -19.50
C PRO A 187 -6.06 2.59 -18.29
N LEU A 188 -6.94 2.05 -17.44
CA LEU A 188 -6.55 1.21 -16.31
C LEU A 188 -7.41 -0.06 -16.31
N PRO A 189 -6.85 -1.25 -16.00
CA PRO A 189 -7.58 -2.52 -16.09
C PRO A 189 -8.84 -2.63 -15.20
N TRP A 190 -9.00 -1.74 -14.22
CA TRP A 190 -10.11 -1.74 -13.26
C TRP A 190 -11.08 -0.55 -13.41
N ALA A 191 -10.72 0.45 -14.23
CA ALA A 191 -11.43 1.72 -14.37
C ALA A 191 -12.39 1.72 -15.57
#